data_AF-A0AAV5WI03-F1
#
_entry.id   AF-A0AAV5WI03-F1
#
_cell.length_a   1.000
_cell.length_b   1.000
_cell.length_c   1.000
_cell.angle_alpha   90.00
_cell.angle_beta   90.00
_cell.angle_gamma   90.00
#
_symmetry.space_group_name_H-M   'P 1'
#
loop_
_entity.id
_entity.type
_entity.pdbx_description
1 polymer ?
#
loop_
_entity_poly.entity_id
_entity_poly.type
_entity_poly.pdbx_seq_one_letter_code
_entity_poly.pdbx_strand_id
1 'polypeptide(L)'
;ATVYTILQLAECFQMKYATDRAEEYLINDMSILAEAYQLSDQFRLRKLQNAVLAVINDISYVHEMRGKWWKDLSEGAKCALLEKVLELTKPQ
;
A
#
# COMPACT_ATOMS: atom_id res chain seq x y z
N ALA A 1 -1.30 -20.42 1.96
CA ALA A 1 -0.91 -19.55 0.84
C ALA A 1 -0.80 -18.14 1.40
N THR A 2 0.30 -17.44 1.16
CA THR A 2 0.49 -16.04 1.58
C THR A 2 -0.39 -15.14 0.70
N VAL A 3 -0.86 -14.00 1.23
CA VAL A 3 -1.69 -13.05 0.46
C VAL A 3 -1.04 -12.62 -0.86
N TYR A 4 0.29 -12.45 -0.86
CA TYR A 4 1.06 -12.19 -2.08
C TYR A 4 0.82 -13.24 -3.17
N THR A 5 0.91 -14.54 -2.84
CA THR A 5 0.69 -15.63 -3.80
C THR A 5 -0.75 -15.62 -4.32
N ILE A 6 -1.72 -15.29 -3.46
CA ILE A 6 -3.13 -15.16 -3.87
C ILE A 6 -3.28 -14.01 -4.87
N LEU A 7 -2.67 -12.85 -4.61
CA LEU A 7 -2.69 -11.70 -5.52
C LEU A 7 -2.02 -12.00 -6.86
N GLN A 8 -0.87 -12.68 -6.85
CA GLN A 8 -0.19 -13.12 -8.08
C GLN A 8 -1.06 -14.03 -8.93
N LEU A 9 -1.67 -15.05 -8.32
CA LEU A 9 -2.57 -15.97 -9.02
C LEU A 9 -3.81 -15.24 -9.52
N ALA A 10 -4.39 -14.37 -8.70
CA ALA A 10 -5.56 -13.59 -9.07
C ALA A 10 -5.29 -12.67 -10.27
N GLU A 11 -4.12 -12.03 -10.32
CA GLU A 11 -3.72 -11.23 -11.48
C GLU A 11 -3.49 -12.10 -12.72
N CYS A 12 -2.77 -13.22 -12.58
CA CYS A 12 -2.46 -14.15 -13.67
C CYS A 12 -3.73 -14.72 -14.32
N PHE A 13 -4.71 -15.11 -13.50
CA PHE A 13 -5.98 -15.70 -13.95
C PHE A 13 -7.13 -14.68 -14.06
N GLN A 14 -6.85 -13.38 -13.90
CA GLN A 14 -7.85 -12.29 -13.95
C GLN A 14 -9.05 -12.51 -13.01
N MET A 15 -8.79 -13.08 -11.83
CA MET A 15 -9.80 -13.42 -10.83
C MET A 15 -10.13 -12.22 -9.94
N LYS A 16 -10.93 -11.29 -10.47
CA LYS A 16 -11.31 -10.05 -9.75
C LYS A 16 -11.82 -10.29 -8.33
N TYR A 17 -12.68 -11.29 -8.13
CA TYR A 17 -13.21 -11.62 -6.80
C TYR A 17 -12.11 -11.98 -5.80
N ALA A 18 -11.07 -12.70 -6.23
CA ALA A 18 -9.95 -13.04 -5.36
C ALA A 18 -9.08 -11.81 -5.03
N THR A 19 -8.86 -10.93 -6.01
CA THR A 19 -8.20 -9.64 -5.79
C THR A 19 -8.96 -8.78 -4.78
N ASP A 20 -10.27 -8.64 -4.96
CA ASP A 20 -11.13 -7.84 -4.07
C ASP A 20 -11.12 -8.41 -2.63
N ARG A 21 -11.16 -9.74 -2.47
CA ARG A 21 -11.08 -10.40 -1.15
C ARG A 21 -9.73 -10.26 -0.48
N ALA A 22 -8.64 -10.33 -1.25
CA ALA A 22 -7.30 -10.09 -0.73
C ALA A 22 -7.10 -8.63 -0.31
N GLU A 23 -7.65 -7.68 -1.08
CA GLU A 23 -7.66 -6.27 -0.74
C GLU A 23 -8.44 -6.01 0.57
N GLU A 24 -9.64 -6.58 0.71
CA GLU A 24 -10.42 -6.50 1.95
C GLU A 24 -9.69 -7.09 3.15
N TYR A 25 -9.02 -8.24 2.98
CA TYR A 25 -8.21 -8.85 4.03
C TYR A 25 -7.07 -7.91 4.48
N LEU A 26 -6.32 -7.35 3.53
CA LEU A 26 -5.19 -6.46 3.82
C LEU A 26 -5.63 -5.15 4.49
N ILE A 27 -6.82 -4.64 4.16
CA ILE A 27 -7.39 -3.47 4.83
C ILE A 27 -7.72 -3.78 6.30
N ASN A 28 -8.23 -4.98 6.58
CA ASN A 28 -8.58 -5.39 7.94
C ASN A 28 -7.37 -5.77 8.80
N ASP A 29 -6.28 -6.24 8.17
CA ASP A 29 -5.04 -6.67 8.82
C ASP A 29 -3.84 -5.86 8.30
N MET A 30 -3.83 -4.56 8.58
CA MET A 30 -2.69 -3.67 8.29
C MET A 30 -1.56 -3.79 9.32
N SER A 31 -1.25 -5.01 9.76
CA SER A 31 -0.18 -5.27 10.74
C SER A 31 1.20 -4.80 10.26
N ILE A 32 1.43 -4.73 8.95
CA ILE A 32 2.66 -4.19 8.34
C ILE A 32 2.30 -3.16 7.26
N LEU A 33 2.17 -1.89 7.65
CA LEU A 33 1.80 -0.77 6.76
C LEU A 33 2.70 -0.67 5.52
N ALA A 34 4.01 -0.86 5.67
CA ALA A 34 4.96 -0.74 4.57
C ALA A 34 4.79 -1.83 3.49
N GLU A 35 4.50 -3.05 3.92
CA GLU A 35 4.22 -4.17 3.00
C GLU A 35 2.85 -4.00 2.36
N ALA A 36 1.82 -3.60 3.13
CA ALA A 36 0.50 -3.28 2.59
C ALA A 36 0.56 -2.19 1.52
N TYR A 37 1.35 -1.14 1.73
CA TYR A 37 1.54 -0.07 0.74
C TYR A 37 2.21 -0.59 -0.53
N GLN A 38 3.27 -1.39 -0.40
CA GLN A 38 3.96 -2.01 -1.54
C GLN A 38 3.01 -2.90 -2.35
N LEU A 39 2.26 -3.78 -1.70
CA LEU A 39 1.29 -4.66 -2.36
C LEU A 39 0.20 -3.84 -3.05
N SER A 40 -0.22 -2.72 -2.45
CA SER A 40 -1.23 -1.85 -3.03
C SER A 40 -0.78 -1.21 -4.34
N ASP A 41 0.49 -0.82 -4.43
CA ASP A 41 1.08 -0.28 -5.64
C ASP A 41 1.29 -1.38 -6.70
N GLN A 42 1.90 -2.50 -6.30
CA GLN A 42 2.23 -3.61 -7.20
C GLN A 42 0.99 -4.19 -7.89
N PHE A 43 -0.07 -4.46 -7.13
CA PHE A 43 -1.31 -5.09 -7.63
C PHE A 43 -2.43 -4.09 -7.91
N ARG A 44 -2.14 -2.78 -7.87
CA ARG A 44 -3.10 -1.69 -8.15
C ARG A 44 -4.34 -1.72 -7.25
N LEU A 45 -4.15 -2.08 -5.98
CA LEU A 45 -5.20 -2.18 -4.96
C LEU A 45 -5.50 -0.78 -4.38
N ARG A 46 -6.32 -0.01 -5.11
CA ARG A 46 -6.57 1.41 -4.78
C ARG A 46 -7.24 1.62 -3.42
N LYS A 47 -8.13 0.72 -2.99
CA LYS A 47 -8.79 0.87 -1.68
C LYS A 47 -7.77 0.66 -0.58
N LEU A 48 -6.88 -0.32 -0.73
CA LEU A 48 -5.79 -0.54 0.21
C LEU A 48 -4.83 0.64 0.23
N GLN A 49 -4.42 1.16 -0.93
CA GLN A 49 -3.52 2.32 -1.01
C GLN A 49 -4.08 3.52 -0.24
N ASN A 50 -5.35 3.84 -0.47
CA ASN A 50 -6.04 4.92 0.22
C ASN A 50 -6.16 4.66 1.73
N ALA A 51 -6.48 3.42 2.13
CA ALA A 51 -6.60 3.04 3.52
C ALA A 51 -5.27 3.18 4.26
N VAL A 52 -4.16 2.74 3.65
CA VAL A 52 -2.82 2.91 4.21
C VAL A 52 -2.47 4.39 4.34
N LEU A 53 -2.66 5.20 3.29
CA LEU A 53 -2.39 6.64 3.33
C LEU A 53 -3.24 7.39 4.38
N ALA A 54 -4.45 6.92 4.65
CA ALA A 54 -5.32 7.50 5.67
C ALA A 54 -4.82 7.24 7.10
N VAL A 55 -4.16 6.12 7.33
CA VAL A 55 -3.63 5.74 8.66
C VAL A 55 -2.24 6.34 8.93
N ILE A 56 -1.48 6.69 7.89
CA ILE A 56 -0.20 7.39 8.05
C ILE A 56 -0.44 8.76 8.70
N ASN A 57 -0.09 8.86 9.97
CA ASN A 57 -0.21 10.07 10.80
C ASN A 57 1.16 10.58 11.30
N ASP A 58 2.22 9.83 11.04
CA ASP A 58 3.59 10.12 11.45
C ASP A 58 4.53 9.88 10.25
N ILE A 59 5.48 10.80 10.08
CA ILE A 59 6.53 10.76 9.07
C ILE A 59 7.45 9.55 9.28
N SER A 60 7.57 9.02 10.50
CA SER A 60 8.34 7.82 10.82
C SER A 60 7.93 6.61 9.95
N TYR A 61 6.64 6.44 9.66
CA TYR A 61 6.15 5.38 8.77
C TYR A 61 6.62 5.57 7.33
N VAL A 62 6.65 6.82 6.85
CA VAL A 62 7.13 7.13 5.50
C VAL A 62 8.64 6.86 5.40
N HIS A 63 9.41 7.16 6.46
CA HIS A 63 10.82 6.79 6.53
C HIS A 63 11.04 5.27 6.49
N GLU A 64 10.22 4.47 7.19
CA GLU A 64 10.29 3.01 7.12
C GLU A 64 10.03 2.50 5.70
N MET A 65 8.97 2.99 5.06
CA MET A 65 8.64 2.66 3.66
C MET A 65 9.78 3.04 2.71
N ARG A 66 10.41 4.20 2.95
CA ARG A 66 11.55 4.66 2.17
C ARG A 66 12.75 3.71 2.26
N GLY A 67 12.99 3.12 3.44
CA GLY A 67 14.13 2.23 3.68
C GLY A 67 14.01 0.86 3.02
N LYS A 68 12.80 0.31 2.95
CA LYS A 68 12.57 -1.07 2.48
C LYS A 68 12.24 -1.17 0.99
N TRP A 69 11.27 -0.40 0.51
CA TRP A 69 10.60 -0.67 -0.78
C TRP A 69 10.60 0.50 -1.75
N TRP A 70 11.21 1.64 -1.39
CA TRP A 70 11.17 2.86 -2.19
C TRP A 70 11.60 2.68 -3.65
N LYS A 71 12.60 1.83 -3.89
CA LYS A 71 13.12 1.59 -5.24
C LYS A 71 12.11 0.85 -6.12
N ASP A 72 11.26 0.04 -5.51
CA ASP A 72 10.32 -0.85 -6.19
C ASP A 72 8.94 -0.20 -6.38
N LEU A 73 8.66 0.90 -5.65
CA LEU A 73 7.45 1.68 -5.82
C LEU A 73 7.42 2.43 -7.15
N SER A 74 6.23 2.49 -7.75
CA SER A 74 5.94 3.33 -8.89
C SER A 74 6.13 4.82 -8.54
N GLU A 75 6.40 5.64 -9.55
CA GLU A 75 6.47 7.10 -9.36
C GLU A 75 5.17 7.67 -8.81
N GLY A 76 4.02 7.09 -9.18
CA GLY A 76 2.72 7.49 -8.63
C GLY A 76 2.61 7.25 -7.13
N ALA A 77 3.04 6.08 -6.65
CA ALA A 77 3.06 5.78 -5.22
C ALA A 77 4.06 6.65 -4.46
N LYS A 78 5.24 6.91 -5.03
CA LYS A 78 6.22 7.85 -4.43
C LYS A 78 5.63 9.25 -4.30
N CYS A 79 4.98 9.77 -5.34
CA CYS A 79 4.30 11.06 -5.30
C CYS A 79 3.23 11.10 -4.21
N ALA A 80 2.38 10.07 -4.11
CA ALA A 80 1.33 10.01 -3.07
C ALA A 80 1.91 10.01 -1.64
N LEU A 81 3.02 9.31 -1.40
CA LEU A 81 3.72 9.38 -0.11
C LEU A 81 4.30 10.77 0.17
N LEU A 82 4.87 11.43 -0.84
CA LEU A 82 5.40 12.79 -0.69
C LEU A 82 4.29 13.81 -0.42
N GLU A 83 3.15 13.71 -1.11
CA GLU A 83 1.96 14.51 -0.82
C GLU A 83 1.48 14.30 0.61
N LYS A 84 1.49 13.05 1.10
CA LYS A 84 1.14 12.74 2.48
C LYS A 84 2.10 13.37 3.49
N VAL A 85 3.41 13.36 3.22
CA VAL A 85 4.40 14.05 4.06
C VAL A 85 4.12 15.55 4.08
N LEU A 86 3.83 16.16 2.92
CA LEU A 86 3.49 17.58 2.85
C LEU A 86 2.27 17.91 3.72
N GLU A 87 1.22 17.08 3.71
CA GLU A 87 0.06 17.23 4.59
C GLU A 87 0.43 17.20 6.07
N LEU A 88 1.31 16.28 6.49
CA LEU A 88 1.74 16.14 7.88
C LEU A 88 2.64 17.28 8.35
N THR A 89 3.35 17.95 7.43
CA THR A 89 4.25 19.07 7.73
C THR A 89 3.58 20.45 7.68
N LYS A 90 2.31 20.54 7.26
CA LYS A 90 1.61 21.83 7.23
C LYS A 90 1.51 22.38 8.66
N PRO A 91 1.92 23.64 8.90
CA PRO A 91 1.70 24.27 10.20
C PRO A 91 0.19 24.33 10.48
N GLN A 92 -0.21 23.90 11.68
CA GLN A 92 -1.59 23.99 12.19
C GLN A 92 -2.04 25.45 12.29
#